data_AF-A0A8T7J4I1-F1
#
_entry.id   AF-A0A8T7J4I1-F1
#
_cell.length_a   1.000
_cell.length_b   1.000
_cell.length_c   1.000
_cell.angle_alpha   90.00
_cell.angle_beta   90.00
_cell.angle_gamma   90.00
#
_symmetry.space_group_name_H-M   'P 1'
#
loop_
_entity.id
_entity.type
_entity.pdbx_description
1 polymer ?
#
loop_
_entity_poly.entity_id
_entity_poly.type
_entity_poly.pdbx_seq_one_letter_code
_entity_poly.pdbx_strand_id
1 'polypeptide(L)' 'MHFTCENEETRRDLPEGESLVLALYLDEELEPHEISEILGVSETGVLDLLRRAVQRCRHIEQRRP' A
#
# COMPACT_ATOMS: atom_id res chain seq x y z
N MET A 1 -4.55 -11.39 5.30
CA MET A 1 -3.31 -10.65 5.63
C MET A 1 -3.76 -9.29 6.10
N HIS A 2 -3.41 -8.85 7.31
CA HIS A 2 -3.68 -7.46 7.71
C HIS A 2 -2.48 -6.60 7.31
N PHE A 3 -2.68 -5.74 6.32
CA PHE A 3 -1.72 -4.72 5.92
C PHE A 3 -1.99 -3.47 6.74
N THR A 4 -1.02 -3.05 7.55
CA THR A 4 -1.18 -1.91 8.47
C THR A 4 -0.17 -0.82 8.11
N CYS A 5 -0.65 0.35 7.73
CA CYS A 5 0.12 1.58 7.54
C CYS A 5 -0.81 2.76 7.85
N GLU A 6 -1.02 3.03 9.13
CA GLU A 6 -2.05 3.97 9.61
C GLU A 6 -1.61 5.44 9.47
N ASN A 7 -0.30 5.68 9.36
CA ASN A 7 0.25 7.03 9.31
C ASN A 7 0.23 7.60 7.89
N GLU A 8 -0.65 8.57 7.64
CA GLU A 8 -0.74 9.26 6.34
C GLU A 8 0.60 9.92 5.94
N GLU A 9 1.30 10.46 6.92
CA GLU A 9 2.60 11.11 6.71
C GLU A 9 3.67 10.11 6.27
N THR A 10 3.60 8.86 6.72
CA THR A 10 4.45 7.76 6.25
C THR A 10 4.06 7.33 4.83
N ARG A 11 2.77 7.35 4.48
CA ARG A 11 2.32 7.02 3.11
C ARG A 11 2.95 7.95 2.07
N ARG A 12 3.13 9.23 2.40
CA ARG A 12 3.79 10.23 1.52
C ARG A 12 5.27 9.92 1.24
N ASP A 13 5.92 9.16 2.12
CA ASP A 13 7.32 8.75 1.96
C ASP A 13 7.47 7.44 1.17
N LEU A 14 6.35 6.79 0.80
CA LEU A 14 6.35 5.59 -0.04
C LEU A 14 6.47 5.95 -1.52
N PRO A 15 7.05 5.07 -2.36
CA PRO A 15 6.97 5.17 -3.81
C PRO A 15 5.51 5.33 -4.27
N GLU A 16 5.31 6.10 -5.34
CA GLU A 16 3.97 6.47 -5.83
C GLU A 16 3.03 5.25 -6.03
N GLY A 17 3.52 4.17 -6.63
CA GLY A 17 2.74 2.94 -6.80
C GLY A 17 2.44 2.18 -5.49
N GLU A 18 3.32 2.27 -4.48
CA GLU A 18 3.11 1.65 -3.17
C GLU A 18 2.14 2.48 -2.32
N SER A 19 2.25 3.82 -2.35
CA SER A 19 1.31 4.73 -1.68
C SER A 19 -0.08 4.63 -2.28
N LEU A 20 -0.20 4.59 -3.61
CA LEU A 20 -1.49 4.52 -4.29
C LEU A 20 -2.22 3.23 -3.98
N VAL A 21 -1.54 2.07 -4.02
CA VAL A 21 -2.17 0.78 -3.70
C VAL A 21 -2.68 0.73 -2.26
N LEU A 22 -1.93 1.33 -1.32
CA LEU A 22 -2.35 1.42 0.08
C LEU A 22 -3.52 2.39 0.27
N ALA A 23 -3.56 3.50 -0.45
CA ALA A 23 -4.68 4.43 -0.39
C ALA A 23 -5.97 3.77 -0.89
N LEU A 24 -5.92 3.08 -2.02
CA LEU A 24 -7.06 2.33 -2.54
C LEU A 24 -7.52 1.22 -1.59
N TYR A 25 -6.58 0.53 -0.93
CA TYR A 25 -6.90 -0.55 0.00
C TYR A 25 -7.40 -0.06 1.38
N LEU A 26 -6.83 1.02 1.92
CA LEU A 26 -7.11 1.49 3.28
C LEU A 26 -8.15 2.61 3.33
N ASP A 27 -8.11 3.55 2.38
CA ASP A 27 -9.00 4.72 2.40
C ASP A 27 -10.31 4.43 1.64
N GLU A 28 -10.20 3.73 0.50
CA GLU A 28 -11.36 3.40 -0.36
C GLU A 28 -11.91 1.98 -0.08
N GLU A 29 -11.29 1.23 0.84
CA GLU A 29 -11.66 -0.14 1.23
C GLU A 29 -11.79 -1.11 0.04
N LEU A 30 -11.06 -0.86 -1.05
CA LEU A 30 -11.15 -1.69 -2.26
C LEU A 30 -10.43 -3.02 -2.09
N GLU A 31 -11.04 -4.06 -2.66
CA GLU A 31 -10.46 -5.38 -2.70
C GLU A 31 -9.37 -5.49 -3.78
N PRO A 32 -8.39 -6.41 -3.64
CA PRO A 32 -7.27 -6.52 -4.58
C PRO A 32 -7.66 -6.68 -6.05
N HIS A 33 -8.80 -7.32 -6.32
CA HIS A 33 -9.31 -7.49 -7.68
C HIS A 33 -9.82 -6.16 -8.27
N GLU A 34 -10.53 -5.33 -7.50
CA GLU A 34 -10.98 -4.00 -7.92
C GLU A 34 -9.79 -3.07 -8.17
N ILE A 35 -8.79 -3.11 -7.27
CA ILE A 35 -7.55 -2.37 -7.43
C ILE A 35 -6.80 -2.82 -8.69
N SER A 36 -6.83 -4.11 -9.01
CA SER A 36 -6.17 -4.65 -10.20
C SER A 36 -6.77 -4.09 -11.49
N GLU A 37 -8.09 -3.91 -11.54
CA GLU A 37 -8.80 -3.31 -12.67
C GLU A 37 -8.47 -1.82 -12.81
N ILE A 38 -8.39 -1.09 -11.70
CA ILE A 38 -8.05 0.34 -11.68
C ILE A 38 -6.60 0.58 -12.12
N LEU A 39 -5.66 -0.21 -11.61
CA LEU A 39 -4.23 -0.03 -11.86
C LEU A 39 -3.75 -0.70 -13.17
N GLY A 40 -4.59 -1.52 -13.81
CA GLY A 40 -4.24 -2.24 -15.04
C GLY A 40 -3.12 -3.26 -14.85
N VAL A 41 -2.98 -3.82 -13.64
CA VAL A 41 -1.99 -4.84 -13.29
C VAL A 41 -2.69 -6.11 -12.83
N SER A 42 -1.97 -7.23 -12.71
CA SER A 42 -2.56 -8.46 -12.16
C SER A 42 -2.82 -8.33 -10.65
N GLU A 43 -3.80 -9.09 -10.14
CA GLU A 43 -4.08 -9.18 -8.71
C GLU A 43 -2.84 -9.62 -7.90
N THR A 44 -2.05 -10.55 -8.44
CA THR A 44 -0.75 -10.92 -7.85
C THR A 44 0.18 -9.71 -7.73
N GLY A 45 0.21 -8.84 -8.75
CA GLY A 45 0.96 -7.59 -8.74
C GLY A 45 0.50 -6.62 -7.65
N VAL A 46 -0.82 -6.51 -7.45
CA VAL A 46 -1.41 -5.72 -6.36
C VAL A 46 -0.98 -6.26 -5.00
N LEU A 47 -1.08 -7.57 -4.78
CA LEU A 47 -0.66 -8.20 -3.53
C LEU A 47 0.84 -8.01 -3.24
N ASP A 48 1.68 -8.05 -4.27
CA ASP A 48 3.11 -7.80 -4.13
C ASP A 48 3.42 -6.32 -3.86
N LEU A 49 2.69 -5.39 -4.47
CA LEU A 49 2.77 -3.97 -4.14
C LEU A 49 2.37 -3.72 -2.69
N LEU A 50 1.24 -4.29 -2.23
CA LEU A 50 0.78 -4.18 -0.84
C LEU A 50 1.81 -4.72 0.15
N ARG A 51 2.41 -5.88 -0.14
CA ARG A 51 3.48 -6.46 0.70
C ARG A 51 4.69 -5.53 0.80
N ARG A 52 5.18 -4.99 -0.33
CA ARG A 52 6.31 -4.07 -0.36
C ARG A 52 5.99 -2.77 0.37
N ALA A 53 4.80 -2.21 0.13
CA ALA A 53 4.34 -0.98 0.75
C ALA A 53 4.30 -1.11 2.28
N VAL A 54 3.74 -2.21 2.81
CA VAL A 54 3.72 -2.44 4.26
C VAL A 54 5.11 -2.69 4.85
N GLN A 55 5.96 -3.46 4.17
CA GLN A 55 7.34 -3.64 4.63
C GLN A 55 8.09 -2.31 4.70
N ARG A 56 7.93 -1.47 3.69
CA ARG A 56 8.56 -0.15 3.65
C ARG A 56 7.97 0.81 4.68
N CYS A 57 6.65 0.80 4.84
CA CYS A 57 5.96 1.61 5.85
C CYS A 57 6.49 1.28 7.25
N ARG A 58 6.57 -0.01 7.60
CA ARG A 58 7.16 -0.46 8.87
C ARG A 58 8.61 0.01 9.05
N HIS A 59 9.41 -0.01 7.99
CA HIS A 59 10.80 0.45 8.03
C HIS A 59 10.93 1.96 8.25
N ILE A 60 10.01 2.74 7.68
CA ILE A 60 9.95 4.20 7.87
C ILE A 60 9.49 4.52 9.29
N GLU A 61 8.42 3.87 9.78
CA GLU A 61 7.90 4.06 11.14
C GLU A 61 8.95 3.73 12.21
N GLN A 62 9.76 2.69 12.00
CA GLN A 62 10.85 2.34 12.91
C GLN A 62 12.02 3.34 12.91
N ARG A 63 12.11 4.21 11.91
CA ARG A 63 13.19 5.19 11.75
C ARG A 63 12.80 6.60 12.13
N ARG A 64 11.53 6.85 12.43
CA ARG A 64 11.08 8.15 12.94
C ARG A 64 11.40 8.23 14.45
N PRO A 65 12.11 9.29 14.92
CA PRO A 65 12.50 9.46 16.32
C PRO A 65 11.32 9.84 17.24
#